data_AF-A0A1E4HKI5-F1
#
_entry.id   AF-A0A1E4HKI5-F1
#
_cell.length_a   1.000
_cell.length_b   1.000
_cell.length_c   1.000
_cell.angle_alpha   90.00
_cell.angle_beta   90.00
_cell.angle_gamma   90.00
#
_symmetry.space_group_name_H-M   'P 1'
#
loop_
_entity.id
_entity.type
_entity.pdbx_description
1 polymer ?
#
loop_
_entity_poly.entity_id
_entity_poly.type
_entity_poly.pdbx_seq_one_letter_code
_entity_poly.pdbx_strand_id
1 'polypeptide(L)'
;MNAQVNVAKCRLCTVRLSHDNPNDDFTRAICGDCRHHPAARRLGPVPAAPRSNNAPARDFTAGEKALIRKVHGYMAPAQLLSLLNERLQADLGDCAALYTIDQLHAEIQGLPSAVNAGDWSDLRKYLAKARRDGLLDRMTPQLIDDFAVVFALSSAQQLRLKDIVLSARETQGERNDAT
;
A
#
# COMPACT_ATOMS: atom_id res chain seq x y z
N MET A 1 14.51 6.37 -20.47
CA MET A 1 14.04 5.18 -19.74
C MET A 1 15.15 4.14 -19.75
N ASN A 2 15.77 3.83 -18.61
CA ASN A 2 16.76 2.75 -18.53
C ASN A 2 16.10 1.54 -17.88
N ALA A 3 15.75 0.54 -18.70
CA ALA A 3 15.38 -0.76 -18.20
C ALA A 3 16.61 -1.32 -17.45
N GLN A 4 16.49 -1.50 -16.13
CA GLN A 4 17.48 -2.25 -15.36
C GLN A 4 17.45 -3.69 -15.86
N VAL A 5 18.35 -4.00 -16.80
CA VAL A 5 18.65 -5.39 -17.17
C VAL A 5 19.17 -6.04 -15.90
N ASN A 6 18.37 -6.95 -15.32
CA ASN A 6 18.80 -7.76 -14.20
C ASN A 6 19.99 -8.61 -14.66
N VAL A 7 21.21 -8.15 -14.37
CA VAL A 7 22.43 -8.84 -14.76
C VAL A 7 22.54 -10.11 -13.92
N ALA A 8 22.30 -11.27 -14.54
CA ALA A 8 22.39 -12.57 -13.88
C ALA A 8 23.82 -12.80 -13.36
N LYS A 9 23.96 -13.24 -12.11
CA LYS A 9 25.24 -13.55 -11.45
C LYS A 9 25.31 -15.02 -11.09
N CYS A 10 26.51 -15.59 -11.18
CA CYS A 10 26.81 -16.93 -10.71
C CYS A 10 26.52 -17.05 -9.20
N ARG A 11 25.77 -18.08 -8.82
CA ARG A 11 25.39 -18.32 -7.41
C ARG A 11 26.53 -18.83 -6.52
N LEU A 12 27.68 -19.18 -7.11
CA LEU A 12 28.84 -19.68 -6.38
C LEU A 12 29.95 -18.63 -6.23
N CYS A 13 30.33 -17.96 -7.33
CA CYS A 13 31.43 -17.00 -7.32
C CYS A 13 31.00 -15.56 -7.57
N THR A 14 29.70 -15.29 -7.79
CA THR A 14 29.12 -13.96 -8.02
C THR A 14 29.52 -13.25 -9.33
N VAL A 15 30.33 -13.89 -10.17
CA VAL A 15 30.69 -13.41 -11.52
C VAL A 15 29.45 -13.23 -12.39
N ARG A 16 29.44 -12.19 -13.23
CA ARG A 16 28.35 -11.91 -14.17
C ARG A 16 28.31 -12.99 -15.26
N LEU A 17 27.13 -13.53 -15.51
CA LEU A 17 26.90 -14.46 -16.61
C LEU A 17 26.72 -13.65 -17.90
N SER A 18 27.27 -14.15 -19.01
CA SER A 18 27.14 -13.52 -20.32
C SER A 18 26.57 -14.51 -21.34
N HIS A 19 25.63 -14.05 -22.17
CA HIS A 19 25.12 -14.85 -23.28
C HIS A 19 26.19 -15.10 -24.35
N ASP A 20 27.27 -14.32 -24.34
CA ASP A 20 28.44 -14.53 -25.20
C ASP A 20 29.31 -15.70 -24.74
N ASN A 21 29.12 -16.19 -23.50
CA ASN A 21 29.84 -17.35 -22.96
C ASN A 21 28.96 -18.62 -23.04
N PRO A 22 29.25 -19.55 -23.96
CA PRO A 22 28.44 -20.76 -24.14
C PRO A 22 28.51 -21.73 -22.95
N ASN A 23 29.47 -21.55 -22.04
CA ASN A 23 29.62 -22.42 -20.86
C ASN A 23 28.78 -21.98 -19.66
N ASP A 24 28.17 -20.79 -19.71
CA ASP A 24 27.34 -20.28 -18.63
C ASP A 24 25.96 -20.98 -18.62
N ASP A 25 25.58 -21.50 -17.46
CA ASP A 25 24.30 -22.15 -17.22
C ASP A 25 23.32 -21.14 -16.60
N PHE A 26 22.51 -20.51 -17.46
CA PHE A 26 21.47 -19.57 -17.05
C PHE A 26 20.30 -20.24 -16.31
N THR A 27 20.08 -21.54 -16.53
CA THR A 27 19.00 -22.30 -15.87
C THR A 27 19.27 -22.44 -14.38
N ARG A 28 20.54 -22.63 -14.02
CA ARG A 28 20.99 -22.80 -12.62
C ARG A 28 21.67 -21.56 -12.06
N ALA A 29 21.91 -20.54 -12.91
CA ALA A 29 22.72 -19.36 -12.66
C ALA A 29 24.14 -19.71 -12.17
N ILE A 30 24.90 -20.44 -12.99
CA ILE A 30 26.27 -20.90 -12.70
C ILE A 30 27.18 -20.58 -13.88
N CYS A 31 28.34 -19.96 -13.64
CA CYS A 31 29.31 -19.70 -14.70
C CYS A 31 30.04 -20.98 -15.14
N GLY A 32 30.64 -20.95 -16.34
CA GLY A 32 31.39 -22.08 -16.89
C GLY A 32 32.43 -22.68 -15.94
N ASP A 33 33.17 -21.83 -15.21
CA ASP A 33 34.21 -22.28 -14.26
C ASP A 33 33.61 -23.02 -13.07
N CYS A 34 32.49 -22.53 -12.56
CA CYS A 34 31.83 -23.10 -11.39
C CYS A 34 30.98 -24.33 -11.71
N ARG A 35 30.70 -24.61 -12.99
CA ARG A 35 29.83 -25.71 -13.44
C ARG A 35 30.29 -27.08 -12.95
N HIS A 36 31.59 -27.27 -12.84
CA HIS A 36 32.20 -28.54 -12.42
C HIS A 36 32.37 -28.64 -10.89
N HIS A 37 32.10 -27.56 -10.14
CA HIS A 37 32.30 -27.53 -8.70
C HIS A 37 31.31 -28.48 -7.98
N PRO A 38 31.72 -29.22 -6.94
CA PRO A 38 30.83 -30.13 -6.21
C PRO A 38 29.58 -29.44 -5.66
N ALA A 39 29.71 -28.17 -5.23
CA ALA A 39 28.58 -27.38 -4.76
C ALA A 39 27.57 -27.05 -5.88
N ALA A 40 28.02 -26.94 -7.13
CA ALA A 40 27.14 -26.68 -8.27
C ALA A 40 26.11 -27.81 -8.41
N ARG A 41 26.51 -29.07 -8.22
CA ARG A 41 25.62 -30.25 -8.31
C ARG A 41 24.40 -30.17 -7.38
N ARG A 42 24.52 -29.47 -6.25
CA ARG A 42 23.44 -29.30 -5.27
C ARG A 42 22.48 -28.16 -5.63
N LEU A 43 22.82 -27.30 -6.58
CA LEU A 43 21.96 -26.20 -7.00
C LEU A 43 20.90 -26.69 -7.98
N GLY A 44 19.63 -26.60 -7.61
CA GLY A 44 18.51 -26.76 -8.52
C GLY A 44 18.37 -25.59 -9.50
N PRO A 45 17.43 -25.69 -10.46
CA PRO A 45 17.08 -24.58 -11.34
C PRO A 45 16.69 -23.35 -10.51
N VAL A 46 16.97 -22.16 -11.04
CA VAL A 46 16.48 -20.92 -10.43
C VAL A 46 14.95 -20.96 -10.49
N PRO A 47 14.23 -20.77 -9.36
CA PRO A 47 12.78 -20.67 -9.40
C PRO A 47 12.44 -19.52 -10.36
N ALA A 48 11.60 -19.82 -11.35
CA ALA A 48 11.14 -18.80 -12.28
C ALA A 48 10.56 -17.66 -11.46
N ALA A 49 11.07 -16.45 -11.65
CA ALA A 49 10.37 -15.27 -11.17
C ALA A 49 8.92 -15.37 -11.69
N PRO A 50 7.90 -15.00 -10.89
CA PRO A 50 6.53 -15.00 -11.36
C PRO A 50 6.53 -14.21 -12.67
N ARG A 51 6.20 -14.89 -13.76
CA ARG A 51 6.15 -14.28 -15.08
C ARG A 51 5.05 -13.23 -14.99
N SER A 52 5.41 -11.95 -14.95
CA SER A 52 4.46 -10.90 -15.25
C SER A 52 4.05 -11.10 -16.70
N ASN A 53 2.99 -11.86 -16.94
CA ASN A 53 2.38 -11.90 -18.25
C ASN A 53 1.99 -10.46 -18.57
N ASN A 54 2.65 -9.86 -19.57
CA ASN A 54 2.34 -8.52 -20.10
C ASN A 54 0.95 -8.45 -20.78
N ALA A 55 0.10 -9.47 -20.62
CA ALA A 55 -1.31 -9.34 -20.93
C ALA A 55 -1.93 -8.43 -19.87
N PRO A 56 -2.69 -7.39 -20.26
CA PRO A 56 -3.39 -6.57 -19.28
C PRO A 56 -4.25 -7.50 -18.43
N ALA A 57 -4.11 -7.43 -17.11
CA ALA A 57 -5.00 -8.16 -16.22
C ALA A 57 -6.44 -7.77 -16.54
N ARG A 58 -7.34 -8.74 -16.45
CA ARG A 58 -8.79 -8.53 -16.60
C ARG A 58 -9.25 -7.38 -15.70
N ASP A 59 -10.41 -6.80 -15.99
CA ASP A 59 -11.00 -5.82 -15.07
C ASP A 59 -11.31 -6.43 -13.71
N PHE A 60 -11.35 -5.58 -12.67
CA PHE A 60 -11.82 -5.97 -11.34
C PHE A 60 -13.29 -6.40 -11.41
N THR A 61 -13.59 -7.56 -10.83
CA THR A 61 -14.95 -8.05 -10.61
C THR A 61 -15.71 -7.15 -9.64
N ALA A 62 -17.04 -7.30 -9.59
CA ALA A 62 -17.88 -6.61 -8.61
C ALA A 62 -17.45 -6.89 -7.16
N GLY A 63 -17.01 -8.12 -6.85
CA GLY A 63 -16.53 -8.49 -5.52
C GLY A 63 -15.23 -7.78 -5.16
N GLU A 64 -14.26 -7.76 -6.08
CA GLU A 64 -12.99 -7.06 -5.90
C GLU A 64 -13.20 -5.55 -5.76
N LYS A 65 -14.07 -4.94 -6.58
CA LYS A 65 -14.44 -3.53 -6.45
C LYS A 65 -15.11 -3.21 -5.12
N ALA A 66 -15.92 -4.12 -4.57
CA ALA A 66 -16.50 -3.97 -3.25
C ALA A 66 -15.44 -4.05 -2.14
N LEU A 67 -14.44 -4.92 -2.28
CA LEU A 67 -13.32 -5.03 -1.37
C LEU A 67 -12.45 -3.77 -1.39
N ILE A 68 -12.05 -3.30 -2.58
CA ILE A 68 -11.27 -2.07 -2.76
C ILE A 68 -11.98 -0.90 -2.09
N ARG A 69 -13.29 -0.72 -2.34
CA ARG A 69 -14.09 0.35 -1.69
C ARG A 69 -14.01 0.32 -0.17
N LYS A 70 -14.10 -0.85 0.44
CA LYS A 70 -14.09 -0.99 1.91
C LYS A 70 -12.70 -0.83 2.52
N VAL A 71 -11.66 -1.25 1.82
CA VAL A 71 -10.33 -1.45 2.43
C VAL A 71 -9.34 -0.34 2.07
N HIS A 72 -9.50 0.35 0.93
CA HIS A 72 -8.49 1.32 0.47
C HIS A 72 -8.23 2.51 1.41
N GLY A 73 -9.15 2.79 2.35
CA GLY A 73 -8.97 3.81 3.40
C GLY A 73 -8.20 3.34 4.65
N TYR A 74 -8.01 2.02 4.80
CA TYR A 74 -7.41 1.41 6.00
C TYR A 74 -6.07 0.69 5.71
N MET A 75 -5.70 0.54 4.43
CA MET A 75 -4.56 -0.25 4.00
C MET A 75 -3.80 0.48 2.88
N ALA A 76 -2.47 0.35 2.87
CA ALA A 76 -1.65 0.92 1.80
C ALA A 76 -2.00 0.25 0.44
N PRO A 77 -2.04 1.00 -0.68
CA PRO A 77 -2.41 0.44 -1.99
C PRO A 77 -1.58 -0.78 -2.42
N ALA A 78 -0.27 -0.79 -2.13
CA ALA A 78 0.59 -1.93 -2.44
C ALA A 78 0.21 -3.21 -1.66
N GLN A 79 -0.21 -3.08 -0.40
CA GLN A 79 -0.65 -4.22 0.41
C GLN A 79 -2.00 -4.75 -0.08
N LEU A 80 -2.92 -3.86 -0.42
CA LEU A 80 -4.22 -4.23 -1.01
C LEU A 80 -4.03 -4.94 -2.35
N LEU A 81 -3.09 -4.47 -3.18
CA LEU A 81 -2.74 -5.11 -4.44
C LEU A 81 -2.20 -6.53 -4.24
N SER A 82 -1.31 -6.74 -3.27
CA SER A 82 -0.79 -8.08 -2.94
C SER A 82 -1.93 -9.03 -2.59
N LEU A 83 -2.84 -8.61 -1.70
CA LEU A 83 -3.98 -9.40 -1.29
C LEU A 83 -4.90 -9.79 -2.47
N LEU A 84 -5.18 -8.83 -3.37
CA LEU A 84 -6.00 -9.07 -4.56
C LEU A 84 -5.33 -10.09 -5.50
N ASN A 85 -4.02 -9.97 -5.70
CA ASN A 85 -3.27 -10.85 -6.57
C ASN A 85 -3.08 -12.25 -5.99
N GLU A 86 -2.84 -12.37 -4.68
CA GLU A 86 -2.81 -13.65 -3.98
C GLU A 86 -4.16 -14.38 -4.11
N ARG A 87 -5.27 -13.65 -3.93
CA ARG A 87 -6.60 -14.22 -4.10
C ARG A 87 -6.86 -14.64 -5.55
N LEU A 88 -6.46 -13.82 -6.51
CA LEU A 88 -6.58 -14.11 -7.94
C LEU A 88 -5.83 -15.41 -8.31
N GLN A 89 -4.60 -15.56 -7.80
CA GLN A 89 -3.80 -16.76 -8.00
C GLN A 89 -4.39 -17.98 -7.28
N ALA A 90 -4.98 -17.81 -6.09
CA ALA A 90 -5.66 -18.90 -5.41
C ALA A 90 -6.87 -19.41 -6.20
N ASP A 91 -7.60 -18.51 -6.88
CA ASP A 91 -8.80 -18.86 -7.64
C ASP A 91 -8.49 -19.38 -9.05
N LEU A 92 -7.45 -18.87 -9.70
CA LEU A 92 -7.14 -19.13 -11.12
C LEU A 92 -5.80 -19.85 -11.36
N GLY A 93 -4.97 -20.02 -10.34
CA GLY A 93 -3.63 -20.60 -10.41
C GLY A 93 -2.53 -19.63 -10.85
N ASP A 94 -1.30 -20.14 -10.91
CA ASP A 94 -0.06 -19.36 -11.11
C ASP A 94 0.07 -18.70 -12.50
N CYS A 95 -0.78 -19.08 -13.46
CA CYS A 95 -0.80 -18.49 -14.80
C CYS A 95 -1.71 -17.25 -14.91
N ALA A 96 -2.39 -16.87 -13.83
CA ALA A 96 -3.25 -15.70 -13.82
C ALA A 96 -2.46 -14.41 -14.06
N ALA A 97 -2.93 -13.57 -14.99
CA ALA A 97 -2.37 -12.23 -15.19
C ALA A 97 -2.70 -11.34 -13.98
N LEU A 98 -1.67 -10.88 -13.27
CA LEU A 98 -1.79 -10.12 -12.04
C LEU A 98 -2.19 -8.67 -12.29
N TYR A 99 -3.02 -8.14 -11.40
CA TYR A 99 -3.35 -6.72 -11.36
C TYR A 99 -2.10 -5.87 -11.15
N THR A 100 -2.09 -4.72 -11.80
CA THR A 100 -1.02 -3.72 -11.63
C THR A 100 -1.43 -2.65 -10.63
N ILE A 101 -0.43 -1.96 -10.08
CA ILE A 101 -0.67 -0.83 -9.19
C ILE A 101 -1.40 0.32 -9.90
N ASP A 102 -1.12 0.52 -11.19
CA ASP A 102 -1.77 1.55 -12.00
C ASP A 102 -3.26 1.25 -12.19
N GLN A 103 -3.63 -0.02 -12.39
CA GLN A 103 -5.04 -0.43 -12.44
C GLN A 103 -5.74 -0.17 -11.10
N LEU A 104 -5.11 -0.51 -9.97
CA LEU A 104 -5.67 -0.26 -8.65
C LEU A 104 -5.82 1.25 -8.38
N HIS A 105 -4.83 2.07 -8.75
CA HIS A 105 -4.90 3.52 -8.59
C HIS A 105 -6.00 4.13 -9.46
N ALA A 106 -6.16 3.68 -10.71
CA ALA A 106 -7.25 4.13 -11.58
C ALA A 106 -8.62 3.82 -10.98
N GLU A 107 -8.80 2.63 -10.40
CA GLU A 107 -10.05 2.27 -9.73
C GLU A 107 -10.27 3.14 -8.47
N ILE A 108 -9.23 3.35 -7.64
CA ILE A 108 -9.31 4.20 -6.44
C ILE A 108 -9.64 5.66 -6.79
N GLN A 109 -9.08 6.20 -7.87
CA GLN A 109 -9.37 7.57 -8.32
C GLN A 109 -10.85 7.77 -8.70
N GLY A 110 -11.51 6.71 -9.18
CA GLY A 110 -12.95 6.70 -9.47
C GLY A 110 -13.84 6.54 -8.23
N LEU A 111 -13.26 6.28 -7.06
CA LEU A 111 -14.00 6.12 -5.82
C LEU A 111 -14.13 7.46 -5.09
N PRO A 112 -15.27 7.70 -4.41
CA PRO A 112 -15.35 8.77 -3.45
C PRO A 112 -14.26 8.53 -2.40
N SER A 113 -13.44 9.55 -2.13
CA SER A 113 -12.32 9.47 -1.20
C SER A 113 -12.73 8.75 0.09
N ALA A 114 -12.12 7.59 0.39
CA ALA A 114 -12.24 6.97 1.71
C ALA A 114 -11.46 7.78 2.76
N VAL A 115 -11.87 9.03 2.91
CA VAL A 115 -11.98 9.59 4.25
C VAL A 115 -12.99 8.72 4.97
N ASN A 116 -12.70 8.31 6.20
CA ASN A 116 -13.67 7.71 7.12
C ASN A 116 -14.99 8.50 7.11
N ALA A 117 -15.90 8.16 6.20
CA ALA A 117 -17.27 8.63 6.13
C ALA A 117 -18.14 7.74 7.01
N GLY A 118 -17.58 7.27 8.14
CA GLY A 118 -18.35 6.85 9.28
C GLY A 118 -18.90 8.09 9.94
N ASP A 119 -20.02 8.55 9.36
CA ASP A 119 -20.96 9.50 9.91
C ASP A 119 -20.38 10.85 10.39
N TRP A 120 -20.27 11.79 9.46
CA TRP A 120 -20.24 13.23 9.80
C TRP A 120 -21.38 13.60 10.76
N SER A 121 -22.51 12.89 10.69
CA SER A 121 -23.63 13.03 11.61
C SER A 121 -23.25 12.62 13.05
N ASP A 122 -22.49 11.54 13.22
CA ASP A 122 -22.03 11.05 14.51
C ASP A 122 -20.83 11.85 15.01
N LEU A 123 -19.89 12.25 14.14
CA LEU A 123 -18.83 13.20 14.50
C LEU A 123 -19.43 14.49 15.07
N ARG A 124 -20.47 15.04 14.43
CA ARG A 124 -21.21 16.21 14.95
C ARG A 124 -21.86 15.92 16.31
N LYS A 125 -22.44 14.73 16.53
CA LYS A 125 -22.99 14.32 17.84
C LYS A 125 -21.90 14.23 18.91
N TYR A 126 -20.74 13.65 18.58
CA TYR A 126 -19.59 13.56 19.50
C TYR A 126 -19.04 14.94 19.84
N LEU A 127 -18.87 15.82 18.85
CA LEU A 127 -18.44 17.20 19.08
C LEU A 127 -19.48 17.97 19.92
N ALA A 128 -20.77 17.80 19.64
CA ALA A 128 -21.83 18.42 20.43
C ALA A 128 -21.88 17.89 21.88
N LYS A 129 -21.59 16.61 22.11
CA LYS A 129 -21.44 16.04 23.45
C LYS A 129 -20.20 16.57 24.15
N ALA A 130 -19.04 16.53 23.50
CA ALA A 130 -17.78 17.07 24.04
C ALA A 130 -17.90 18.57 24.38
N ARG A 131 -18.71 19.31 23.61
CA ARG A 131 -19.07 20.69 23.91
C ARG A 131 -19.89 20.81 25.19
N ARG A 132 -20.99 20.05 25.32
CA ARG A 132 -21.84 20.06 26.52
C ARG A 132 -21.07 19.64 27.78
N ASP A 133 -20.11 18.74 27.62
CA ASP A 133 -19.29 18.23 28.72
C ASP A 133 -18.09 19.16 29.05
N GLY A 134 -17.91 20.28 28.32
CA GLY A 134 -16.81 21.24 28.52
C GLY A 134 -15.42 20.70 28.13
N LEU A 135 -15.36 19.60 27.38
CA LEU A 135 -14.11 18.96 26.96
C LEU A 135 -13.41 19.78 25.87
N LEU A 136 -14.16 20.35 24.92
CA LEU A 136 -13.59 21.15 23.82
C LEU A 136 -12.85 22.39 24.33
N ASP A 137 -13.31 22.99 25.42
CA ASP A 137 -12.67 24.17 26.03
C ASP A 137 -11.32 23.84 26.68
N ARG A 138 -11.12 22.56 27.07
CA ARG A 138 -9.87 22.05 27.62
C ARG A 138 -8.88 21.59 26.55
N MET A 139 -9.32 21.47 25.29
CA MET A 139 -8.46 21.09 24.17
C MET A 139 -7.65 22.30 23.69
N THR A 140 -6.43 22.43 24.21
CA THR A 140 -5.47 23.43 23.74
C THR A 140 -4.73 22.94 22.49
N PRO A 141 -4.21 23.84 21.64
CA PRO A 141 -3.37 23.45 20.50
C PRO A 141 -2.17 22.60 20.93
N GLN A 142 -1.57 22.92 22.08
CA GLN A 142 -0.47 22.16 22.66
C GLN A 142 -0.87 20.73 23.00
N LEU A 143 -2.06 20.52 23.59
CA LEU A 143 -2.54 19.18 23.93
C LEU A 143 -2.78 18.32 22.67
N ILE A 144 -3.21 18.94 21.56
CA ILE A 144 -3.34 18.26 20.27
C ILE A 144 -1.96 17.88 19.71
N ASP A 145 -0.96 18.75 19.88
CA ASP A 145 0.42 18.49 19.46
C ASP A 145 1.05 17.36 20.28
N ASP A 146 0.88 17.37 21.60
CA ASP A 146 1.36 16.32 22.49
C ASP A 146 0.67 14.98 22.18
N PHE A 147 -0.64 14.99 21.93
CA PHE A 147 -1.40 13.82 21.49
C PHE A 147 -0.85 13.24 20.18
N ALA A 148 -0.54 14.11 19.21
CA ALA A 148 0.02 13.68 17.93
C ALA A 148 1.37 12.98 18.10
N VAL A 149 2.21 13.45 19.03
CA VAL A 149 3.49 12.79 19.37
C VAL A 149 3.25 11.44 20.03
N VAL A 150 2.39 11.38 21.05
CA VAL A 150 2.13 10.14 21.82
C VAL A 150 1.55 9.04 20.94
N PHE A 151 0.64 9.38 20.03
CA PHE A 151 -0.03 8.42 19.16
C PHE A 151 0.58 8.33 17.76
N ALA A 152 1.77 8.92 17.55
CA ALA A 152 2.51 8.90 16.29
C ALA A 152 1.65 9.27 15.07
N LEU A 153 0.84 10.32 15.19
CA LEU A 153 0.05 10.83 14.08
C LEU A 153 0.97 11.42 13.01
N SER A 154 0.65 11.17 11.74
CA SER A 154 1.28 11.88 10.63
C SER A 154 0.89 13.36 10.66
N SER A 155 1.72 14.22 10.06
CA SER A 155 1.45 15.67 9.97
C SER A 155 0.08 15.97 9.34
N ALA A 156 -0.32 15.18 8.35
CA ALA A 156 -1.64 15.30 7.71
C ALA A 156 -2.81 14.90 8.62
N GLN A 157 -2.62 13.94 9.53
CA GLN A 157 -3.64 13.56 10.53
C GLN A 157 -3.74 14.62 11.63
N GLN A 158 -2.59 15.13 12.10
CA GLN A 158 -2.54 16.20 13.09
C GLN A 158 -3.18 17.49 12.59
N LEU A 159 -2.90 17.90 11.34
CA LEU A 159 -3.55 19.07 10.72
C LEU A 159 -5.07 18.91 10.64
N ARG A 160 -5.56 17.75 10.20
CA ARG A 160 -7.01 17.48 10.15
C ARG A 160 -7.65 17.49 11.53
N LEU A 161 -6.96 16.96 12.55
CA LEU A 161 -7.46 16.98 13.92
C LEU A 161 -7.55 18.41 14.46
N LYS A 162 -6.52 19.24 14.22
CA LYS A 162 -6.53 20.67 14.57
C LYS A 162 -7.70 21.39 13.91
N ASP A 163 -7.87 21.22 12.60
CA ASP A 163 -8.93 21.84 11.82
C ASP A 163 -10.32 21.49 12.40
N ILE A 164 -10.61 20.20 12.60
CA ILE A 164 -11.90 19.74 13.15
C ILE A 164 -12.17 20.33 14.55
N VAL A 165 -11.18 20.30 15.44
CA VAL A 165 -11.36 20.75 16.83
C VAL A 165 -11.48 22.28 16.90
N LEU A 166 -10.67 23.02 16.14
CA LEU A 166 -10.68 24.48 16.14
C LEU A 166 -11.96 25.04 15.51
N SER A 167 -12.38 24.53 14.34
CA SER A 167 -13.66 24.93 13.74
C SER A 167 -14.87 24.58 14.61
N ALA A 168 -14.80 23.47 15.36
CA ALA A 168 -15.83 23.11 16.33
C ALA A 168 -15.90 24.05 17.55
N ARG A 169 -14.84 24.82 17.83
CA ARG A 169 -14.83 25.85 18.87
C ARG A 169 -15.31 27.21 18.35
N GLU A 170 -14.96 27.58 17.12
CA GLU A 170 -15.38 28.87 16.53
C GLU A 170 -16.90 28.97 16.38
N THR A 171 -17.56 27.89 15.95
CA THR A 171 -19.03 27.77 15.91
C THR A 171 -19.72 27.88 17.29
N GLN A 172 -18.98 27.94 18.41
CA GLN A 172 -19.50 28.24 19.74
C GLN A 172 -19.46 29.74 20.06
N GLY A 173 -18.45 30.47 19.55
CA GLY A 173 -18.29 31.91 19.77
C GLY A 173 -19.40 32.71 19.09
N GLU A 174 -19.70 32.40 17.83
CA GLU A 174 -20.74 33.10 17.04
C GLU A 174 -22.16 32.93 17.61
N ARG A 175 -22.39 31.88 18.40
CA ARG A 175 -23.70 31.58 19.00
C ARG A 175 -23.91 32.26 20.37
N ASN A 176 -22.81 32.58 21.06
CA ASN A 176 -22.85 33.24 22.36
C ASN A 176 -22.86 34.77 22.24
N ASP A 177 -22.41 35.35 21.13
CA ASP A 177 -22.49 36.80 20.85
C ASP A 177 -23.86 37.25 20.29
N ALA A 178 -24.81 36.32 20.13
CA ALA A 178 -26.16 36.58 19.59
C ALA A 178 -27.27 36.59 20.65
N THR A 179 -26.94 36.62 21.95
CA THR A 179 -27.90 36.70 23.08
C THR A 179 -27.47 37.78 24.06
#